data_AF-A0A6B3P0H8-F1
#
_entry.id   AF-A0A6B3P0H8-F1
#
_cell.length_a   1.000
_cell.length_b   1.000
_cell.length_c   1.000
_cell.angle_alpha   90.00
_cell.angle_beta   90.00
_cell.angle_gamma   90.00
#
_symmetry.space_group_name_H-M   'P 1'
#
loop_
_entity.id
_entity.type
_entity.pdbx_description
1 polymer ?
#
loop_
_entity_poly.entity_id
_entity_poly.type
_entity_poly.pdbx_seq_one_letter_code
_entity_poly.pdbx_strand_id
1 'polypeptide(L)'
;MELDIYRDQAHDKLLIVERGRNIQKLPDMDPVSLERYKFDNNVDLDCDRLPTGIDASVVLEAIMLRGYFAATFIATLKEID
;
A
#
# COMPACT_ATOMS: atom_id res chain seq x y z
N MET A 1 15.01 0.64 3.27
CA MET A 1 14.17 1.89 3.32
C MET A 1 12.90 1.57 4.10
N GLU A 2 12.50 2.37 5.08
CA GLU A 2 11.32 2.04 5.90
C GLU A 2 10.01 2.54 5.26
N LEU A 3 8.98 1.69 5.33
CA LEU A 3 7.68 1.90 4.70
C LEU A 3 6.55 1.72 5.71
N ASP A 4 5.58 2.62 5.67
CA ASP A 4 4.32 2.46 6.38
C ASP A 4 3.26 1.86 5.45
N ILE A 5 2.65 0.77 5.89
CA ILE A 5 1.58 0.05 5.19
C ILE A 5 0.25 0.42 5.81
N TYR A 6 -0.69 0.82 4.96
CA TYR A 6 -2.07 1.08 5.31
C TYR A 6 -3.00 0.20 4.51
N ARG A 7 -4.07 -0.28 5.13
CA ARG A 7 -5.06 -1.17 4.51
C ARG A 7 -6.48 -0.61 4.68
N ASP A 8 -7.23 -0.58 3.58
CA ASP A 8 -8.69 -0.41 3.61
C ASP A 8 -9.33 -1.79 3.57
N GLN A 9 -9.78 -2.26 4.73
CA GLN A 9 -10.44 -3.56 4.88
C GLN A 9 -11.79 -3.64 4.14
N ALA A 10 -12.44 -2.51 3.86
CA ALA A 10 -13.76 -2.52 3.22
C ALA A 10 -13.67 -2.75 1.70
N HIS A 11 -12.53 -2.43 1.08
CA HIS A 11 -12.33 -2.56 -0.37
C HIS A 11 -11.10 -3.39 -0.73
N ASP A 12 -10.49 -4.08 0.25
CA ASP A 12 -9.23 -4.81 0.11
C ASP A 12 -8.15 -3.99 -0.62
N LYS A 13 -8.03 -2.71 -0.28
CA LYS A 13 -6.99 -1.84 -0.83
C LYS A 13 -5.80 -1.75 0.10
N LEU A 14 -4.63 -1.61 -0.50
CA LEU A 14 -3.37 -1.43 0.16
C LEU A 14 -2.75 -0.11 -0.30
N LEU A 15 -2.23 0.65 0.64
CA LEU A 15 -1.47 1.86 0.42
C LEU A 15 -0.15 1.73 1.16
N ILE A 16 0.96 1.93 0.46
CA ILE A 16 2.31 1.87 1.00
C ILE A 16 2.97 3.21 0.73
N VAL A 17 3.54 3.81 1.77
CA VAL A 17 4.24 5.09 1.69
C VAL A 17 5.57 4.99 2.42
N GLU A 18 6.49 5.89 2.09
CA GLU A 18 7.69 6.08 2.90
C GLU A 18 7.31 6.42 4.35
N ARG A 19 8.04 5.87 5.30
CA ARG A 19 7.77 6.05 6.72
C ARG A 19 7.70 7.53 7.11
N GLY A 20 6.66 7.90 7.86
CA GLY A 20 6.46 9.27 8.34
C GLY A 20 5.89 10.23 7.29
N ARG A 21 5.58 9.74 6.08
CA ARG A 21 4.88 10.52 5.06
C ARG A 21 3.42 10.71 5.45
N ASN A 22 2.92 11.94 5.33
CA ASN A 22 1.53 12.24 5.64
C ASN A 22 0.61 11.80 4.50
N ILE A 23 -0.10 10.69 4.68
CA ILE A 23 -1.03 10.15 3.67
C ILE A 23 -2.20 11.10 3.36
N GLN A 24 -2.57 12.00 4.26
CA GLN A 24 -3.65 12.98 4.04
C GLN A 24 -3.26 14.09 3.05
N LYS A 25 -1.99 14.16 2.64
CA LYS A 25 -1.48 15.13 1.67
C LYS A 25 -1.10 14.49 0.33
N LEU A 26 -1.59 13.27 0.04
CA LEU A 26 -1.34 12.64 -1.25
C LEU A 26 -2.15 13.35 -2.34
N PRO A 27 -1.50 13.91 -3.38
CA PRO A 27 -2.15 14.80 -4.35
C PRO A 27 -3.17 14.10 -5.25
N ASP A 28 -2.98 12.81 -5.50
CA ASP A 28 -3.77 12.00 -6.43
C ASP A 28 -4.79 11.07 -5.72
N MET A 29 -5.00 11.24 -4.42
CA MET A 29 -5.96 10.45 -3.66
C MET A 29 -7.04 11.32 -3.03
N ASP A 30 -8.28 10.84 -3.14
CA ASP A 30 -9.42 11.49 -2.52
C ASP A 30 -9.32 11.43 -0.98
N PRO A 31 -9.49 12.54 -0.26
CA PRO A 31 -9.38 12.59 1.20
C PRO A 31 -10.31 11.62 1.92
N VAL A 32 -11.55 11.44 1.42
CA VAL A 32 -12.55 10.55 2.01
C VAL A 32 -12.12 9.09 1.85
N SER A 33 -11.44 8.77 0.76
CA SER A 33 -10.84 7.45 0.57
C SER A 33 -9.65 7.23 1.52
N LEU A 34 -8.84 8.26 1.77
CA LEU A 34 -7.69 8.21 2.68
C LEU A 34 -8.08 7.95 4.13
N GLU A 35 -9.25 8.43 4.58
CA GLU A 35 -9.78 8.15 5.92
C GLU A 35 -10.08 6.67 6.17
N ARG A 36 -10.28 5.88 5.11
CA ARG A 36 -10.55 4.44 5.21
C ARG A 36 -9.29 3.61 5.37
N TYR A 37 -8.15 4.14 4.95
CA TYR A 37 -6.86 3.48 5.09
C TYR A 37 -6.40 3.52 6.54
N LYS A 38 -6.44 2.35 7.19
CA LYS A 38 -5.92 2.20 8.55
C LYS A 38 -4.48 1.72 8.50
N PHE A 39 -3.65 2.27 9.37
CA PHE A 39 -2.29 1.77 9.54
C PHE A 39 -2.34 0.28 9.91
N ASP A 40 -1.60 -0.53 9.18
CA ASP A 40 -1.55 -1.98 9.34
C ASP A 40 -0.22 -2.37 9.99
N ASN A 41 0.90 -2.04 9.35
CA ASN A 41 2.23 -2.35 9.85
C ASN A 41 3.32 -1.46 9.22
N ASN A 42 4.52 -1.48 9.79
CA ASN A 42 5.72 -0.92 9.17
C ASN A 42 6.65 -2.05 8.70
N VAL A 43 7.25 -1.88 7.53
CA VAL A 43 8.21 -2.84 6.96
C VAL A 43 9.44 -2.12 6.45
N ASP A 44 10.60 -2.77 6.55
CA ASP A 44 11.76 -2.34 5.79
C ASP A 44 11.73 -3.00 4.41
N LEU A 45 11.83 -2.18 3.37
CA LEU A 45 11.85 -2.60 1.97
C LEU A 45 13.04 -3.56 1.68
N ASP A 46 14.17 -3.43 2.38
CA ASP A 46 15.34 -4.31 2.22
C ASP A 46 15.11 -5.72 2.82
N CYS A 47 14.05 -5.93 3.60
CA CYS A 47 13.81 -7.18 4.31
C CYS A 47 12.89 -8.17 3.58
N ASP A 48 12.53 -7.95 2.31
CA ASP A 48 11.61 -8.81 1.53
C ASP A 48 10.25 -9.05 2.23
N ARG A 49 9.89 -8.17 3.17
CA ARG A 49 8.72 -8.31 4.07
C ARG A 49 7.47 -7.61 3.56
N LEU A 50 7.41 -7.35 2.25
CA LEU A 50 6.19 -6.82 1.66
C LEU A 50 5.06 -7.86 1.74
N PRO A 51 3.80 -7.40 1.78
CA PRO A 51 2.65 -8.31 1.76
C PRO A 51 2.75 -9.26 0.56
N THR A 52 2.35 -10.51 0.77
CA THR A 52 2.51 -11.61 -0.19
C THR A 52 2.03 -11.23 -1.60
N GLY A 53 2.94 -11.35 -2.58
CA GLY A 53 2.64 -11.09 -3.99
C GLY A 53 2.95 -9.66 -4.46
N ILE A 54 3.54 -8.81 -3.62
CA ILE A 54 3.97 -7.45 -3.99
C ILE A 54 5.47 -7.42 -4.21
N ASP A 55 5.89 -6.98 -5.40
CA ASP A 55 7.30 -6.82 -5.76
C ASP A 55 7.89 -5.52 -5.19
N ALA A 56 9.01 -5.62 -4.48
CA ALA A 56 9.70 -4.50 -3.85
C ALA A 56 10.16 -3.43 -4.84
N SER A 57 10.59 -3.85 -6.04
CA SER A 57 11.05 -2.95 -7.08
C SER A 57 9.91 -2.09 -7.60
N VAL A 58 8.72 -2.68 -7.76
CA VAL A 58 7.50 -1.97 -8.21
C VAL A 58 7.03 -0.97 -7.16
N VAL A 59 7.08 -1.35 -5.88
CA VAL A 59 6.76 -0.45 -4.76
C VAL A 59 7.74 0.73 -4.74
N LEU A 60 9.04 0.45 -4.83
CA LEU A 60 10.07 1.48 -4.86
C LEU A 60 9.87 2.44 -6.03
N GLU A 61 9.67 1.92 -7.25
CA GLU A 61 9.46 2.74 -8.43
C GLU A 61 8.22 3.64 -8.29
N ALA A 62 7.10 3.11 -7.79
CA ALA A 62 5.89 3.89 -7.56
C ALA A 62 6.09 4.98 -6.50
N ILE A 63 6.80 4.67 -5.41
CA ILE A 63 7.13 5.66 -4.37
C ILE A 63 8.06 6.74 -4.92
N MET A 64 9.06 6.38 -5.74
CA MET A 64 9.95 7.35 -6.36
C MET A 64 9.23 8.25 -7.38
N LEU A 65 8.29 7.70 -8.15
CA LEU A 65 7.57 8.44 -9.19
C LEU A 65 6.42 9.29 -8.64
N ARG A 66 5.63 8.75 -7.71
CA ARG A 66 4.36 9.33 -7.25
C ARG A 66 4.35 9.69 -5.76
N GLY A 67 5.33 9.18 -5.01
CA GLY A 67 5.41 9.35 -3.56
C GLY A 67 4.68 8.29 -2.74
N TYR A 68 3.97 7.36 -3.39
CA TYR A 68 3.23 6.28 -2.76
C TYR A 68 3.00 5.12 -3.74
N PHE A 69 2.75 3.94 -3.20
CA PHE A 69 2.26 2.77 -3.95
C PHE A 69 0.85 2.43 -3.46
N ALA A 70 -0.09 2.22 -4.38
CA ALA A 70 -1.44 1.79 -4.04
C ALA A 70 -1.85 0.60 -4.91
N ALA A 71 -2.43 -0.42 -4.31
CA ALA A 71 -2.91 -1.62 -4.98
C ALA A 71 -4.29 -2.01 -4.45
N THR A 72 -5.12 -2.59 -5.31
CA THR A 72 -6.38 -3.22 -4.89
C THR A 72 -6.21 -4.73 -5.01
N PHE A 73 -6.36 -5.47 -3.92
CA PHE A 73 -6.39 -6.92 -3.96
C PHE A 73 -7.75 -7.35 -4.51
N ILE A 74 -7.79 -7.65 -5.80
CA ILE A 74 -8.93 -8.35 -6.39
C ILE A 74 -8.71 -9.84 -6.10
N ALA A 75 -9.25 -10.34 -5.00
CA ALA A 75 -9.26 -11.77 -4.71
C ALA A 75 -10.03 -12.47 -5.83
N THR A 76 -9.31 -13.14 -6.73
CA THR A 76 -9.94 -14.00 -7.73
C THR A 76 -10.35 -15.28 -7.00
N LEU A 77 -11.59 -15.33 -6.51
CA LEU A 77 -12.19 -16.56 -5.99
C LEU A 77 -12.20 -17.58 -7.13
N LYS A 78 -11.22 -18.46 -7.14
CA LYS A 78 -11.20 -19.64 -8.01
C LYS A 78 -11.88 -20.76 -7.22
N GLU A 79 -13.14 -21.02 -7.54
CA GLU A 79 -13.86 -22.18 -7.04
C GLU A 79 -13.05 -23.43 -7.42
N ILE A 80 -12.71 -24.26 -6.43
CA ILE A 80 -12.10 -25.57 -6.66
C ILE A 80 -13.26 -26.56 -6.61
N ASP A 81 -13.60 -27.14 -7.76
CA ASP A 81 -14.59 -28.21 -7.95
C ASP A 81 -14.11 -29.53 -7.31
#